data_AF-A0A955VK31-F1
#
_entry.id   AF-A0A955VK31-F1
#
_cell.length_a   1.000
_cell.length_b   1.000
_cell.length_c   1.000
_cell.angle_alpha   90.00
_cell.angle_beta   90.00
_cell.angle_gamma   90.00
#
_symmetry.space_group_name_H-M   'P 1'
#
loop_
_entity.id
_entity.type
_entity.pdbx_description
1 polymer ?
#
loop_
_entity_poly.entity_id
_entity_poly.type
_entity_poly.pdbx_seq_one_letter_code
_entity_poly.pdbx_strand_id
1 'polypeptide(L)'
;MQVIEYASLPNTKEIAYLPTIMKALGEIKRSTPTFKEFRDWLKEQMLWDKEAWPVVWPLLDVKVGERLHLGDFAAKLLATDDEDEARKLLYQRLLKRNEILCKYVFEALDERLHSTHELYRLITSYVYPGEYITLVNFQHWIKWMAAIGYIKFVGIRWGLSEIARAEIERIKQIDVEEILEDERLEREVAKSRKPEDEAGAAAAEGAPAEGAVPVAASAGGFDPPDDDDFDGPEAHFVEDVDPDALRATSNAAPAAQQTGAPARGASSKSATASRASAASASTTPVTVTPLPRVEHRRYVIPQISSDDLLASVNRIKAWWANYADKKLYQVSDFGLASADYAADRLKFLFKVVCIGRLVVHDDLSPVYYPFVEELQKRRVFDRLFAEESLEMLLGEVDYFSGNPWFARAAENFVPFLALR
;
A
#
# COMPACT_ATOMS: atom_id res chain seq x y z
N MET A 1 -7.68 -28.97 -8.93
CA MET A 1 -8.58 -27.98 -8.30
C MET A 1 -7.84 -26.69 -7.91
N GLN A 2 -8.22 -25.59 -8.55
CA GLN A 2 -7.76 -24.22 -8.30
C GLN A 2 -8.08 -23.75 -6.88
N VAL A 3 -7.12 -23.10 -6.23
CA VAL A 3 -7.33 -22.44 -4.94
C VAL A 3 -7.65 -20.97 -5.18
N ILE A 4 -8.77 -20.52 -4.61
CA ILE A 4 -9.24 -19.13 -4.67
C ILE A 4 -9.18 -18.42 -3.31
N GLU A 5 -8.83 -19.14 -2.24
CA GLU A 5 -8.67 -18.58 -0.90
C GLU A 5 -7.22 -18.21 -0.65
N TYR A 6 -6.99 -16.93 -0.40
CA TYR A 6 -5.68 -16.37 -0.08
C TYR A 6 -5.83 -15.42 1.10
N ALA A 7 -4.84 -15.44 2.00
CA ALA A 7 -4.78 -14.56 3.14
C ALA A 7 -3.41 -13.91 3.23
N SER A 8 -3.36 -12.63 3.61
CA SER A 8 -2.11 -11.94 3.90
C SER A 8 -1.52 -12.43 5.22
N LEU A 9 -0.20 -12.32 5.36
CA LEU A 9 0.45 -12.52 6.64
C LEU A 9 0.10 -11.33 7.57
N PRO A 10 -0.52 -11.55 8.74
CA PRO A 10 -1.00 -10.48 9.60
C PRO A 10 0.11 -9.55 10.05
N ASN A 11 -0.18 -8.24 10.10
CA ASN A 11 0.74 -7.18 10.55
C ASN A 11 2.14 -7.21 9.91
N THR A 12 2.27 -7.80 8.71
CA THR A 12 3.55 -7.94 8.02
C THR A 12 3.49 -7.18 6.69
N LYS A 13 4.51 -6.37 6.41
CA LYS A 13 4.69 -5.75 5.09
C LYS A 13 5.20 -6.77 4.08
N GLU A 14 4.89 -6.61 2.80
CA GLU A 14 5.19 -7.58 1.73
C GLU A 14 6.67 -7.98 1.71
N ILE A 15 7.59 -7.00 1.81
CA ILE A 15 9.04 -7.23 1.84
C ILE A 15 9.51 -8.11 3.02
N ALA A 16 8.70 -8.18 4.09
CA ALA A 16 9.02 -8.96 5.28
C ALA A 16 8.34 -10.34 5.31
N TYR A 17 7.58 -10.74 4.29
CA TYR A 17 6.87 -12.03 4.29
C TYR A 17 7.84 -13.19 4.41
N LEU A 18 8.80 -13.30 3.48
CA LEU A 18 9.74 -14.41 3.45
C LEU A 18 10.54 -14.57 4.75
N PRO A 19 11.23 -13.54 5.28
CA PRO A 19 11.95 -13.69 6.55
C PRO A 19 11.02 -14.03 7.73
N THR A 20 9.79 -13.52 7.74
CA THR A 20 8.80 -13.85 8.78
C THR A 20 8.33 -15.29 8.68
N ILE A 21 8.07 -15.78 7.47
CA ILE A 21 7.74 -17.17 7.19
C ILE A 21 8.89 -18.08 7.63
N MET A 22 10.11 -17.78 7.21
CA MET A 22 11.30 -18.57 7.57
C MET A 22 11.50 -18.64 9.09
N LYS A 23 11.28 -17.53 9.80
CA LYS A 23 11.30 -17.49 11.27
C LYS A 23 10.23 -18.41 11.88
N ALA A 24 9.00 -18.35 11.37
CA ALA A 24 7.90 -19.17 11.85
C ALA A 24 8.10 -20.67 11.57
N LEU A 25 8.54 -21.03 10.36
CA LEU A 25 8.87 -22.41 10.01
C LEU A 25 10.04 -22.94 10.85
N GLY A 26 11.05 -22.09 11.12
CA GLY A 26 12.17 -22.41 12.00
C GLY A 26 11.74 -22.68 13.45
N GLU A 27 10.76 -21.92 13.97
CA GLU A 27 10.17 -22.20 15.28
C GLU A 27 9.48 -23.57 15.29
N ILE A 28 8.62 -23.86 14.31
CA ILE A 28 7.93 -25.16 14.22
C ILE A 28 8.94 -26.31 14.17
N LYS A 29 9.99 -26.21 13.34
CA LYS A 29 11.02 -27.25 13.22
C LYS A 29 11.80 -27.45 14.52
N ARG A 30 12.08 -26.37 15.26
CA ARG A 30 12.91 -26.41 16.46
C ARG A 30 12.15 -26.91 17.68
N SER A 31 10.95 -26.38 17.94
CA SER A 31 10.21 -26.67 19.18
C SER A 31 9.15 -27.74 19.00
N THR A 32 8.77 -28.09 17.77
CA THR A 32 7.64 -29.00 17.47
C THR A 32 6.40 -28.69 18.33
N PRO A 33 5.93 -27.44 18.30
CA PRO A 33 4.95 -26.96 19.27
C PRO A 33 3.58 -27.59 19.02
N THR A 34 2.77 -27.68 20.07
CA THR A 34 1.32 -27.87 19.92
C THR A 34 0.70 -26.65 19.24
N PHE A 35 -0.51 -26.80 18.69
CA PHE A 35 -1.23 -25.66 18.09
C PHE A 35 -1.39 -24.49 19.06
N LYS A 36 -1.66 -24.77 20.34
CA LYS A 36 -1.83 -23.74 21.37
C LYS A 36 -0.54 -22.96 21.60
N GLU A 37 0.58 -23.64 21.77
CA GLU A 37 1.89 -23.02 21.97
C GLU A 37 2.30 -22.16 20.77
N PHE A 38 2.13 -22.68 19.55
CA PHE A 38 2.47 -21.92 18.35
C PHE A 38 1.55 -20.73 18.13
N ARG A 39 0.25 -20.86 18.41
CA ARG A 39 -0.70 -19.73 18.40
C ARG A 39 -0.26 -18.64 19.37
N ASP A 40 0.12 -19.02 20.58
CA ASP A 40 0.52 -18.05 21.61
C ASP A 40 1.85 -17.38 21.22
N TRP A 41 2.80 -18.12 20.62
CA TRP A 41 4.00 -17.55 19.99
C TRP A 41 3.66 -16.58 18.85
N LEU A 42 2.73 -16.93 17.96
CA LEU A 42 2.28 -16.04 16.88
C LEU A 42 1.67 -14.74 17.44
N LYS A 43 0.93 -14.80 18.56
CA LYS A 43 0.40 -13.60 19.22
C LYS A 43 1.51 -12.71 19.77
N GLU A 44 2.53 -13.30 20.40
CA GLU A 44 3.71 -12.56 20.88
C GLU A 44 4.46 -11.88 19.74
N GLN A 45 4.47 -12.49 18.55
CA GLN A 45 5.06 -11.91 17.34
C GLN A 45 4.11 -10.98 16.58
N MET A 46 2.89 -10.74 17.06
CA MET A 46 1.83 -9.99 16.37
C MET A 46 1.42 -10.56 15.01
N LEU A 47 1.60 -11.87 14.80
CA LEU A 47 1.31 -12.59 13.55
C LEU A 47 0.04 -13.44 13.61
N TRP A 48 -0.64 -13.49 14.76
CA TRP A 48 -1.85 -14.29 14.92
C TRP A 48 -3.07 -13.58 14.33
N ASP A 49 -3.74 -14.25 13.41
CA ASP A 49 -5.08 -13.91 12.94
C ASP A 49 -5.91 -15.19 12.77
N LYS A 50 -7.14 -15.16 13.28
CA LYS A 50 -8.01 -16.36 13.30
C LYS A 50 -8.48 -16.74 11.90
N GLU A 51 -8.69 -15.76 11.01
CA GLU A 51 -9.23 -15.95 9.67
C GLU A 51 -8.11 -16.32 8.68
N ALA A 52 -6.91 -15.77 8.87
CA ALA A 52 -5.75 -16.10 8.05
C ALA A 52 -5.17 -17.49 8.36
N TRP A 53 -5.32 -17.99 9.59
CA TRP A 53 -4.78 -19.28 10.03
C TRP A 53 -5.13 -20.46 9.09
N PRO A 54 -6.40 -20.75 8.78
CA PRO A 54 -6.77 -21.89 7.92
C PRO A 54 -6.26 -21.78 6.48
N VAL A 55 -5.76 -20.61 6.06
CA VAL A 55 -5.33 -20.36 4.67
C VAL A 55 -3.81 -20.31 4.56
N VAL A 56 -3.16 -19.46 5.37
CA VAL A 56 -1.70 -19.19 5.28
C VAL A 56 -0.87 -20.44 5.57
N TRP A 57 -1.18 -21.15 6.67
CA TRP A 57 -0.31 -22.24 7.12
C TRP A 57 -0.45 -23.51 6.28
N PRO A 58 -1.65 -23.89 5.81
CA PRO A 58 -1.77 -24.96 4.80
C PRO A 58 -1.16 -24.62 3.44
N LEU A 59 -1.19 -23.34 3.01
CA LEU A 59 -0.48 -22.89 1.82
C LEU A 59 1.03 -23.18 1.94
N LEU A 60 1.59 -22.82 3.09
CA LEU A 60 2.98 -23.08 3.49
C LEU A 60 3.27 -24.54 3.84
N ASP A 61 2.30 -25.44 3.71
CA ASP A 61 2.44 -26.88 3.96
C ASP A 61 2.78 -27.23 5.43
N VAL A 62 2.29 -26.43 6.38
CA VAL A 62 2.29 -26.78 7.80
C VAL A 62 1.16 -27.75 8.08
N LYS A 63 1.48 -28.87 8.73
CA LYS A 63 0.52 -29.93 9.06
C LYS A 63 0.13 -29.87 10.53
N VAL A 64 -1.16 -29.98 10.78
CA VAL A 64 -1.74 -29.97 12.13
C VAL A 64 -2.00 -31.42 12.56
N GLY A 65 -1.28 -31.88 13.57
CA GLY A 65 -1.54 -33.12 14.30
C GLY A 65 -1.59 -32.85 15.81
N GLU A 66 -1.16 -33.81 16.63
CA GLU A 66 -0.92 -33.57 18.07
C GLU A 66 0.12 -32.45 18.27
N ARG A 67 1.15 -32.45 17.42
CA ARG A 67 2.16 -31.40 17.28
C ARG A 67 2.22 -30.90 15.85
N LEU A 68 2.56 -29.64 15.68
CA LEU A 68 2.79 -29.04 14.37
C LEU A 68 4.07 -29.62 13.77
N HIS A 69 3.99 -29.99 12.49
CA HIS A 69 5.14 -30.45 11.72
C HIS A 69 5.17 -29.80 10.34
N LEU A 70 6.37 -29.71 9.79
CA LEU A 70 6.61 -29.20 8.45
C LEU A 70 6.34 -30.31 7.44
N GLY A 71 5.48 -30.04 6.44
CA GLY A 71 5.40 -30.87 5.25
C GLY A 71 6.60 -30.69 4.33
N ASP A 72 6.65 -31.45 3.25
CA ASP A 72 7.79 -31.51 2.33
C ASP A 72 8.13 -30.14 1.76
N PHE A 73 7.12 -29.34 1.39
CA PHE A 73 7.35 -28.01 0.85
C PHE A 73 7.94 -27.07 1.91
N ALA A 74 7.37 -27.07 3.11
CA ALA A 74 7.83 -26.21 4.20
C ALA A 74 9.27 -26.55 4.63
N ALA A 75 9.58 -27.86 4.71
CA ALA A 75 10.90 -28.36 5.03
C ALA A 75 11.92 -27.99 3.95
N LYS A 76 11.56 -28.12 2.67
CA LYS A 76 12.40 -27.71 1.53
C LYS A 76 12.65 -26.21 1.54
N LEU A 77 11.61 -25.40 1.74
CA LEU A 77 11.70 -23.95 1.81
C LEU A 77 12.66 -23.53 2.94
N LEU A 78 12.48 -24.09 4.13
CA LEU A 78 13.33 -23.78 5.29
C LEU A 78 14.79 -24.25 5.16
N ALA A 79 15.05 -25.29 4.35
CA ALA A 79 16.39 -25.80 4.09
C ALA A 79 17.15 -25.00 3.02
N THR A 80 16.51 -24.01 2.39
CA THR A 80 17.11 -23.20 1.34
C THR A 80 17.87 -22.02 1.98
N ASP A 81 19.18 -21.95 1.72
CA ASP A 81 20.04 -20.86 2.21
C ASP A 81 20.06 -19.64 1.26
N ASP A 82 19.58 -19.81 0.02
CA ASP A 82 19.48 -18.76 -0.98
C ASP A 82 18.08 -18.14 -1.00
N GLU A 83 18.01 -16.83 -0.79
CA GLU A 83 16.75 -16.09 -0.75
C GLU A 83 16.01 -16.13 -2.10
N ASP A 84 16.74 -16.07 -3.23
CA ASP A 84 16.12 -16.06 -4.56
C ASP A 84 15.52 -17.42 -4.90
N GLU A 85 16.20 -18.52 -4.55
CA GLU A 85 15.64 -19.87 -4.67
C GLU A 85 14.42 -20.06 -3.74
N ALA A 86 14.43 -19.50 -2.53
CA ALA A 86 13.28 -19.53 -1.64
C ALA A 86 12.06 -18.78 -2.21
N ARG A 87 12.28 -17.59 -2.81
CA ARG A 87 11.24 -16.84 -3.53
C ARG A 87 10.70 -17.65 -4.72
N LYS A 88 11.58 -18.31 -5.47
CA LYS A 88 11.19 -19.17 -6.60
C LYS A 88 10.37 -20.37 -6.16
N LEU A 89 10.70 -21.02 -5.04
CA LEU A 89 9.92 -22.11 -4.47
C LEU A 89 8.50 -21.65 -4.07
N LEU A 90 8.39 -20.49 -3.42
CA LEU A 90 7.09 -19.89 -3.08
C LEU A 90 6.28 -19.54 -4.33
N TYR A 91 6.92 -18.96 -5.36
CA TYR A 91 6.28 -18.69 -6.64
C TYR A 91 5.73 -19.98 -7.27
N GLN A 92 6.54 -21.03 -7.39
CA GLN A 92 6.10 -22.31 -7.95
C GLN A 92 4.94 -22.92 -7.16
N ARG A 93 4.95 -22.75 -5.83
CA ARG A 93 3.85 -23.20 -4.97
C ARG A 93 2.56 -22.44 -5.24
N LEU A 94 2.63 -21.11 -5.39
CA LEU A 94 1.48 -20.27 -5.71
C LEU A 94 0.96 -20.52 -7.12
N LEU A 95 1.87 -20.70 -8.08
CA LEU A 95 1.53 -21.02 -9.47
C LEU A 95 0.76 -22.33 -9.53
N LYS A 96 1.31 -23.42 -8.97
CA LYS A 96 0.65 -24.74 -8.94
C LYS A 96 -0.72 -24.73 -8.22
N ARG A 97 -0.94 -23.78 -7.32
CA ARG A 97 -2.22 -23.65 -6.60
C ARG A 97 -3.30 -23.01 -7.47
N ASN A 98 -2.93 -22.14 -8.42
CA ASN A 98 -3.85 -21.52 -9.35
C ASN A 98 -3.12 -21.04 -10.61
N GLU A 99 -2.94 -21.95 -11.56
CA GLU A 99 -2.16 -21.70 -12.78
C GLU A 99 -2.89 -20.73 -13.72
N ILE A 100 -4.22 -20.87 -13.83
CA ILE A 100 -5.07 -20.01 -14.65
C ILE A 100 -4.99 -18.56 -14.16
N LEU A 101 -5.13 -18.32 -12.85
CA LEU A 101 -5.00 -16.97 -12.29
C LEU A 101 -3.64 -16.35 -12.60
N CYS A 102 -2.55 -17.11 -12.44
CA CYS A 102 -1.22 -16.62 -12.76
C CYS A 102 -1.08 -16.28 -14.23
N LYS A 103 -1.57 -17.14 -15.14
CA LYS A 103 -1.54 -16.92 -16.59
C LYS A 103 -2.18 -15.58 -16.95
N TYR A 104 -3.45 -15.41 -16.61
CA TYR A 104 -4.20 -14.22 -17.00
C TYR A 104 -3.65 -12.93 -16.40
N VAL A 105 -3.23 -12.95 -15.12
CA VAL A 105 -2.66 -11.75 -14.50
C VAL A 105 -1.30 -11.41 -15.12
N PHE A 106 -0.44 -12.39 -15.38
CA PHE A 106 0.90 -12.12 -15.89
C PHE A 106 0.87 -11.70 -17.36
N GLU A 107 -0.01 -12.29 -18.18
CA GLU A 107 -0.23 -11.83 -19.56
C GLU A 107 -0.73 -10.38 -19.59
N ALA A 108 -1.71 -10.02 -18.74
CA ALA A 108 -2.16 -8.64 -18.63
C ALA A 108 -1.03 -7.68 -18.20
N LEU A 109 -0.22 -8.07 -17.22
CA LEU A 109 0.91 -7.27 -16.74
C LEU A 109 2.10 -7.21 -17.72
N ASP A 110 2.19 -8.13 -18.67
CA ASP A 110 3.18 -8.10 -19.76
C ASP A 110 2.80 -7.03 -20.80
N GLU A 111 1.52 -6.91 -21.11
CA GLU A 111 1.00 -5.92 -22.05
C GLU A 111 1.14 -4.48 -21.53
N ARG A 112 0.73 -4.22 -20.28
CA ARG A 112 0.83 -2.88 -19.68
C ARG A 112 0.77 -2.90 -18.16
N LEU A 113 0.96 -1.72 -17.57
CA LEU A 113 0.73 -1.53 -16.13
C LEU A 113 -0.77 -1.46 -15.81
N HIS A 114 -1.18 -2.22 -14.80
CA HIS A 114 -2.59 -2.30 -14.34
C HIS A 114 -2.72 -2.01 -12.84
N SER A 115 -3.80 -1.34 -12.44
CA SER A 115 -4.22 -1.26 -11.04
C SER A 115 -4.82 -2.59 -10.56
N THR A 116 -4.90 -2.78 -9.24
CA THR A 116 -5.52 -3.99 -8.65
C THR A 116 -6.95 -4.20 -9.12
N HIS A 117 -7.75 -3.13 -9.25
CA HIS A 117 -9.15 -3.23 -9.69
C HIS A 117 -9.30 -3.47 -11.20
N GLU A 118 -8.34 -3.03 -12.02
CA GLU A 118 -8.32 -3.41 -13.45
C GLU A 118 -8.01 -4.90 -13.61
N LEU A 119 -6.99 -5.41 -12.92
CA LEU A 119 -6.66 -6.84 -12.94
C LEU A 119 -7.82 -7.69 -12.41
N TYR A 120 -8.44 -7.25 -11.30
CA TYR A 120 -9.59 -7.94 -10.73
C TYR A 120 -10.76 -8.01 -11.72
N ARG A 121 -11.08 -6.90 -12.40
CA ARG A 121 -12.14 -6.90 -13.43
C ARG A 121 -11.81 -7.81 -14.61
N LEU A 122 -10.55 -7.91 -15.00
CA LEU A 122 -10.11 -8.80 -16.06
C LEU A 122 -10.34 -10.27 -15.68
N ILE A 123 -9.93 -10.68 -14.47
CA ILE A 123 -10.10 -12.06 -13.99
C ILE A 123 -11.54 -12.42 -13.60
N THR A 124 -12.41 -11.45 -13.36
CA THR A 124 -13.85 -11.70 -13.13
C THR A 124 -14.70 -11.47 -14.37
N SER A 125 -14.08 -11.15 -15.51
CA SER A 125 -14.79 -11.01 -16.79
C SER A 125 -15.20 -12.37 -17.36
N TYR A 126 -16.06 -12.37 -18.38
CA TYR A 126 -16.50 -13.56 -19.11
C TYR A 126 -15.38 -14.43 -19.70
N VAL A 127 -14.14 -13.92 -19.73
CA VAL A 127 -12.99 -14.58 -20.33
C VAL A 127 -12.32 -15.55 -19.35
N TYR A 128 -12.49 -15.40 -18.04
CA TYR A 128 -11.84 -16.26 -17.04
C TYR A 128 -12.68 -17.52 -16.78
N PRO A 129 -12.18 -18.71 -17.13
CA PRO A 129 -12.97 -19.95 -17.04
C PRO A 129 -12.81 -20.67 -15.69
N GLY A 130 -11.99 -20.13 -14.77
CA GLY A 130 -11.72 -20.72 -13.47
C GLY A 130 -12.76 -20.37 -12.40
N GLU A 131 -12.50 -20.79 -11.16
CA GLU A 131 -13.37 -20.42 -10.03
C GLU A 131 -13.22 -18.94 -9.65
N TYR A 132 -14.35 -18.28 -9.38
CA TYR A 132 -14.36 -16.87 -9.04
C TYR A 132 -13.64 -16.59 -7.73
N ILE A 133 -12.56 -15.81 -7.81
CA ILE A 133 -11.86 -15.27 -6.64
C ILE A 133 -12.53 -13.97 -6.19
N THR A 134 -12.72 -13.79 -4.88
CA THR A 134 -13.22 -12.52 -4.33
C THR A 134 -12.16 -11.43 -4.39
N LEU A 135 -12.57 -10.16 -4.41
CA LEU A 135 -11.62 -9.03 -4.44
C LEU A 135 -10.62 -9.07 -3.27
N VAL A 136 -11.08 -9.42 -2.07
CA VAL A 136 -10.23 -9.50 -0.87
C VAL A 136 -9.16 -10.59 -1.03
N ASN A 137 -9.55 -11.78 -1.49
CA ASN A 137 -8.61 -12.87 -1.74
C ASN A 137 -7.63 -12.51 -2.87
N PHE A 138 -8.11 -11.85 -3.93
CA PHE A 138 -7.25 -11.40 -5.02
C PHE A 138 -6.21 -10.37 -4.55
N GLN A 139 -6.60 -9.42 -3.69
CA GLN A 139 -5.67 -8.48 -3.07
C GLN A 139 -4.61 -9.21 -2.23
N HIS A 140 -4.99 -10.25 -1.48
CA HIS A 140 -4.02 -11.07 -0.75
C HIS A 140 -3.06 -11.81 -1.68
N TRP A 141 -3.56 -12.37 -2.78
CA TRP A 141 -2.72 -13.02 -3.80
C TRP A 141 -1.72 -12.03 -4.42
N ILE A 142 -2.16 -10.80 -4.75
CA ILE A 142 -1.27 -9.74 -5.24
C ILE A 142 -0.16 -9.43 -4.23
N LYS A 143 -0.50 -9.34 -2.93
CA LYS A 143 0.52 -9.14 -1.87
C LYS A 143 1.54 -10.26 -1.82
N TRP A 144 1.12 -11.52 -1.98
CA TRP A 144 2.03 -12.66 -2.08
C TRP A 144 2.96 -12.54 -3.29
N MET A 145 2.43 -12.22 -4.47
CA MET A 145 3.24 -12.05 -5.69
C MET A 145 4.22 -10.88 -5.60
N ALA A 146 3.83 -9.80 -4.93
CA ALA A 146 4.70 -8.66 -4.66
C ALA A 146 5.79 -9.01 -3.63
N ALA A 147 5.43 -9.73 -2.57
CA ALA A 147 6.33 -10.17 -1.52
C ALA A 147 7.47 -11.07 -2.02
N ILE A 148 7.18 -11.94 -2.99
CA ILE A 148 8.18 -12.81 -3.63
C ILE A 148 8.91 -12.13 -4.79
N GLY A 149 8.57 -10.87 -5.10
CA GLY A 149 9.26 -10.06 -6.11
C GLY A 149 8.93 -10.40 -7.56
N TYR A 150 7.82 -11.10 -7.85
CA TYR A 150 7.40 -11.41 -9.23
C TYR A 150 6.58 -10.27 -9.85
N ILE A 151 5.91 -9.48 -9.04
CA ILE A 151 5.31 -8.21 -9.47
C ILE A 151 5.91 -7.07 -8.67
N LYS A 152 5.92 -5.87 -9.27
CA LYS A 152 6.41 -4.66 -8.63
C LYS A 152 5.40 -3.53 -8.75
N PHE A 153 5.38 -2.65 -7.77
CA PHE A 153 4.55 -1.45 -7.77
C PHE A 153 5.29 -0.32 -8.48
N VAL A 154 4.69 0.24 -9.53
CA VAL A 154 5.20 1.34 -10.36
C VAL A 154 4.18 2.47 -10.35
N GLY A 155 4.47 3.52 -9.57
CA GLY A 155 3.54 4.65 -9.38
C GLY A 155 2.30 4.24 -8.59
N ILE A 156 1.19 4.00 -9.27
CA ILE A 156 -0.09 3.54 -8.71
C ILE A 156 -0.55 2.18 -9.29
N ARG A 157 0.32 1.53 -10.08
CA ARG A 157 -0.02 0.35 -10.85
C ARG A 157 1.00 -0.77 -10.61
N TRP A 158 0.59 -1.99 -10.88
CA TRP A 158 1.45 -3.16 -10.89
C TRP A 158 2.07 -3.37 -12.26
N GLY A 159 3.26 -3.94 -12.28
CA GLY A 159 3.94 -4.43 -13.47
C GLY A 159 4.77 -5.67 -13.15
N LEU A 160 5.16 -6.41 -14.18
CA LEU A 160 6.08 -7.54 -14.02
C LEU A 160 7.47 -7.06 -13.56
N SER A 161 8.05 -7.79 -12.61
CA SER A 161 9.46 -7.67 -12.27
C SER A 161 10.36 -8.27 -13.36
N GLU A 162 11.67 -8.08 -13.26
CA GLU A 162 12.61 -8.72 -14.19
C GLU A 162 12.58 -10.25 -14.08
N ILE A 163 12.43 -10.77 -12.86
CA ILE A 163 12.32 -12.21 -12.60
C ILE A 163 11.07 -12.79 -13.28
N ALA A 164 9.91 -12.12 -13.16
CA ALA A 164 8.69 -12.60 -13.80
C ALA A 164 8.72 -12.46 -15.33
N ARG A 165 9.38 -11.43 -15.87
CA ARG A 165 9.59 -11.29 -17.32
C ARG A 165 10.38 -12.45 -17.91
N ALA A 166 11.33 -13.02 -17.16
CA ALA A 166 12.06 -14.20 -17.60
C ALA A 166 11.18 -15.47 -17.70
N GLU A 167 10.06 -15.51 -16.96
CA GLU A 167 9.13 -16.65 -16.93
C GLU A 167 7.94 -16.48 -17.88
N ILE A 168 7.75 -15.31 -18.50
CA ILE A 168 6.51 -14.99 -19.21
C ILE A 168 6.21 -15.93 -20.38
N GLU A 169 7.24 -16.37 -21.12
CA GLU A 169 7.08 -17.30 -22.24
C GLU A 169 6.58 -18.67 -21.76
N ARG A 170 7.05 -19.12 -20.60
CA ARG A 170 6.57 -20.36 -19.98
C ARG A 170 5.10 -20.22 -19.53
N ILE A 171 4.73 -19.05 -19.01
CA ILE A 171 3.37 -18.76 -18.56
C ILE A 171 2.40 -18.70 -19.74
N LYS A 172 2.80 -18.08 -20.86
CA LYS A 172 2.01 -18.03 -22.09
C LYS A 172 1.72 -19.42 -22.66
N GLN A 173 2.60 -20.39 -22.42
CA GLN A 173 2.43 -21.78 -22.83
C GLN A 173 1.50 -22.60 -21.94
N ILE A 174 1.00 -22.06 -20.82
CA ILE A 174 0.01 -22.77 -19.99
C ILE A 174 -1.27 -22.96 -20.82
N ASP A 175 -1.64 -24.23 -21.03
CA ASP A 175 -2.86 -24.64 -21.72
C ASP A 175 -4.04 -24.60 -20.75
N VAL A 176 -4.90 -23.60 -20.93
CA VAL A 176 -6.05 -23.37 -20.06
C VAL A 176 -7.14 -24.41 -20.30
N GLU A 177 -7.30 -24.89 -21.55
CA GLU A 177 -8.33 -25.87 -21.89
C GLU A 177 -7.99 -27.23 -21.27
N GLU A 178 -6.73 -27.64 -21.35
CA GLU A 178 -6.22 -28.88 -20.72
C GLU A 178 -6.47 -28.87 -19.20
N ILE A 179 -6.13 -27.78 -18.51
CA ILE A 179 -6.35 -27.67 -17.05
C ILE A 179 -7.83 -27.80 -16.68
N LEU A 180 -8.72 -27.16 -17.44
CA LEU A 180 -10.16 -27.22 -17.16
C LEU A 180 -10.76 -28.60 -17.46
N GLU A 181 -10.25 -29.27 -18.49
CA GLU A 181 -10.62 -30.65 -18.81
C GLU A 181 -10.22 -31.61 -17.69
N ASP A 182 -8.97 -31.52 -17.22
CA ASP A 182 -8.47 -32.31 -16.10
C ASP A 182 -9.30 -32.08 -14.83
N GLU A 183 -9.62 -30.82 -14.49
CA GLU A 183 -10.44 -30.52 -13.32
C GLU A 183 -11.87 -31.03 -13.42
N ARG A 184 -12.45 -31.03 -14.62
CA ARG A 184 -13.77 -31.62 -14.88
C ARG A 184 -13.73 -33.13 -14.69
N LEU A 185 -12.71 -33.81 -15.21
CA LEU A 185 -12.51 -35.25 -15.01
C LEU A 185 -12.31 -35.59 -13.53
N GLU A 186 -11.49 -34.83 -12.80
CA GLU A 186 -11.30 -34.98 -11.35
C GLU A 186 -12.63 -34.89 -10.58
N ARG A 187 -13.49 -33.92 -10.94
CA ARG A 187 -14.82 -33.74 -10.33
C ARG A 187 -15.75 -34.91 -10.65
N GLU A 188 -15.70 -35.47 -11.86
CA GLU A 188 -16.49 -36.63 -12.25
C GLU A 188 -16.05 -37.92 -11.54
N VAL A 189 -14.75 -38.13 -11.38
CA VAL A 189 -14.18 -39.24 -10.59
C VAL A 189 -14.57 -39.09 -9.12
N ALA A 190 -14.50 -37.89 -8.55
CA ALA A 190 -14.91 -37.64 -7.17
C ALA A 190 -16.41 -37.91 -6.95
N LYS A 191 -17.27 -37.57 -7.92
CA LYS A 191 -18.72 -37.84 -7.86
C LYS A 191 -19.07 -39.33 -8.00
N SER A 192 -18.28 -40.08 -8.79
CA SER A 192 -18.52 -41.52 -9.00
C SER A 192 -18.02 -42.39 -7.84
N ARG A 193 -17.11 -41.88 -7.00
CA ARG A 193 -16.78 -42.47 -5.69
C ARG A 193 -17.92 -42.19 -4.68
N LYS A 194 -19.08 -42.82 -4.87
CA LYS A 194 -20.10 -42.90 -3.81
C LYS A 194 -19.58 -43.74 -2.63
N PRO A 195 -19.93 -43.39 -1.37
CA PRO A 195 -19.57 -44.16 -0.18
C PRO A 195 -20.52 -45.36 -0.05
N GLU A 196 -20.25 -46.47 -0.75
CA GLU A 196 -21.05 -47.69 -0.63
C GLU A 196 -20.43 -48.77 0.30
N ASP A 197 -19.31 -48.50 0.97
CA ASP A 197 -18.61 -49.49 1.82
C ASP A 197 -18.49 -49.13 3.33
N GLU A 198 -19.40 -48.31 3.88
CA GLU A 198 -19.52 -48.11 5.35
C GLU A 198 -20.92 -48.46 5.90
N ALA A 199 -21.66 -49.34 5.23
CA ALA A 199 -22.91 -49.91 5.76
C ALA A 199 -22.78 -51.43 5.93
N GLY A 200 -22.02 -51.86 6.93
CA GLY A 200 -21.79 -53.29 7.12
C GLY A 200 -21.15 -53.72 8.43
N ALA A 201 -21.62 -53.27 9.61
CA ALA A 201 -21.65 -54.12 10.82
C ALA A 201 -22.39 -53.49 12.02
N ALA A 202 -23.36 -54.26 12.50
CA ALA A 202 -23.90 -54.31 13.88
C ALA A 202 -24.95 -53.27 14.31
N ALA A 203 -26.20 -53.71 14.19
CA ALA A 203 -27.36 -53.23 14.91
C ALA A 203 -27.29 -53.47 16.43
N ALA A 204 -27.87 -52.56 17.20
CA ALA A 204 -28.59 -52.85 18.45
C ALA A 204 -29.53 -51.68 18.81
N GLU A 205 -30.75 -51.80 18.29
CA GLU A 205 -32.06 -51.56 18.93
C GLU A 205 -32.23 -50.52 20.07
N GLY A 206 -33.13 -49.55 19.85
CA GLY A 206 -33.77 -48.76 20.90
C GLY A 206 -34.37 -47.41 20.45
N ALA A 207 -35.58 -47.42 19.88
CA ALA A 207 -36.45 -46.23 19.69
C ALA A 207 -37.58 -46.24 20.77
N PRO A 208 -38.44 -45.21 20.94
CA PRO A 208 -38.63 -43.92 20.22
C PRO A 208 -38.65 -42.70 21.21
N ALA A 209 -38.85 -41.41 20.87
CA ALA A 209 -39.87 -40.80 20.01
C ALA A 209 -39.63 -39.30 19.74
N GLU A 210 -40.18 -38.87 18.59
CA GLU A 210 -40.84 -37.59 18.26
C GLU A 210 -40.18 -36.22 18.50
N GLY A 211 -40.08 -35.46 17.40
CA GLY A 211 -39.93 -34.00 17.43
C GLY A 211 -39.40 -33.41 16.13
N ALA A 212 -40.15 -33.51 15.04
CA ALA A 212 -39.81 -32.88 13.77
C ALA A 212 -40.15 -31.38 13.75
N VAL A 213 -39.24 -30.54 13.26
CA VAL A 213 -39.56 -29.39 12.39
C VAL A 213 -38.37 -29.14 11.44
N PRO A 214 -38.56 -29.08 10.11
CA PRO A 214 -37.50 -28.71 9.18
C PRO A 214 -37.45 -27.19 9.00
N VAL A 215 -36.26 -26.59 9.13
CA VAL A 215 -36.03 -25.20 8.69
C VAL A 215 -35.53 -25.24 7.24
N ALA A 216 -36.37 -24.75 6.34
CA ALA A 216 -36.08 -24.55 4.94
C ALA A 216 -34.98 -23.48 4.77
N ALA A 217 -33.87 -23.85 4.12
CA ALA A 217 -32.89 -22.90 3.63
C ALA A 217 -33.38 -22.32 2.29
N SER A 218 -33.87 -21.08 2.34
CA SER A 218 -34.19 -20.28 1.16
C SER A 218 -32.90 -19.89 0.46
N ALA A 219 -32.70 -20.43 -0.75
CA ALA A 219 -31.71 -19.93 -1.70
C ALA A 219 -32.15 -18.54 -2.18
N GLY A 220 -31.50 -17.49 -1.67
CA GLY A 220 -31.63 -16.15 -2.21
C GLY A 220 -30.82 -16.04 -3.50
N GLY A 221 -31.51 -15.96 -4.64
CA GLY A 221 -30.92 -15.56 -5.91
C GLY A 221 -30.36 -14.14 -5.81
N PHE A 222 -29.12 -13.98 -6.27
CA PHE A 222 -28.48 -12.69 -6.44
C PHE A 222 -28.67 -12.30 -7.91
N ASP A 223 -29.59 -11.38 -8.18
CA ASP A 223 -29.66 -10.68 -9.47
C ASP A 223 -28.57 -9.60 -9.48
N PRO A 224 -27.73 -9.53 -10.53
CA PRO A 224 -26.84 -8.39 -10.72
C PRO A 224 -27.69 -7.14 -11.04
N PRO A 225 -27.32 -5.96 -10.53
CA PRO A 225 -28.02 -4.72 -10.87
C PRO A 225 -27.83 -4.39 -12.36
N ASP A 226 -28.93 -3.97 -12.99
CA ASP A 226 -28.96 -3.37 -14.32
C ASP A 226 -28.10 -2.09 -14.35
N ASP A 227 -27.06 -2.10 -15.19
CA ASP A 227 -26.16 -0.98 -15.49
C ASP A 227 -26.78 -0.06 -16.57
N ASP A 228 -27.93 0.53 -16.29
CA ASP A 228 -28.49 1.64 -17.09
C ASP A 228 -28.64 2.86 -16.18
N ASP A 229 -27.61 3.73 -16.15
CA ASP A 229 -27.66 5.19 -15.88
C ASP A 229 -26.29 5.74 -15.39
N PHE A 230 -25.24 5.58 -16.19
CA PHE A 230 -24.02 6.39 -16.04
C PHE A 230 -23.84 7.29 -17.27
N ASP A 231 -24.54 8.41 -17.26
CA ASP A 231 -24.43 9.50 -18.23
C ASP A 231 -23.21 10.37 -17.86
N GLY A 232 -22.03 9.93 -18.29
CA GLY A 232 -20.78 10.68 -18.14
C GLY A 232 -20.58 11.65 -19.32
N PRO A 233 -20.21 12.93 -19.09
CA PRO A 233 -20.09 13.90 -20.16
C PRO A 233 -18.96 13.53 -21.13
N GLU A 234 -19.31 13.45 -22.42
CA GLU A 234 -18.38 13.30 -23.54
C GLU A 234 -17.30 14.40 -23.49
N ALA A 235 -16.06 13.99 -23.23
CA ALA A 235 -14.90 14.86 -23.40
C ALA A 235 -14.63 15.01 -24.90
N HIS A 236 -15.05 16.15 -25.46
CA HIS A 236 -14.60 16.61 -26.77
C HIS A 236 -13.07 16.72 -26.80
N PHE A 237 -12.44 15.80 -27.54
CA PHE A 237 -11.04 15.86 -27.89
C PHE A 237 -10.88 16.90 -29.01
N VAL A 238 -10.28 18.05 -28.68
CA VAL A 238 -9.83 19.02 -29.69
C VAL A 238 -8.40 18.65 -30.06
N GLU A 239 -8.23 17.94 -31.17
CA GLU A 239 -6.96 17.89 -31.90
C GLU A 239 -6.78 19.23 -32.62
N ASP A 240 -5.81 20.03 -32.18
CA ASP A 240 -5.02 20.93 -33.03
C ASP A 240 -3.98 21.63 -32.14
N VAL A 241 -2.77 21.07 -32.07
CA VAL A 241 -1.59 21.81 -31.61
C VAL A 241 -0.50 21.69 -32.66
N ASP A 242 -0.31 22.81 -33.34
CA ASP A 242 0.69 23.07 -34.37
C ASP A 242 2.13 22.93 -33.82
N PRO A 243 2.96 22.03 -34.36
CA PRO A 243 4.29 21.74 -33.83
C PRO A 243 5.37 22.80 -34.16
N ASP A 244 5.05 23.92 -34.84
CA ASP A 244 6.05 24.91 -35.27
C ASP A 244 6.17 26.19 -34.40
N ALA A 245 5.50 26.27 -33.25
CA ALA A 245 5.50 27.49 -32.41
C ALA A 245 6.64 27.61 -31.37
N LEU A 246 7.68 26.75 -31.40
CA LEU A 246 8.80 26.80 -30.44
C LEU A 246 10.17 27.01 -31.11
N ARG A 247 10.32 28.12 -31.84
CA ARG A 247 11.62 28.74 -32.12
C ARG A 247 11.52 30.27 -32.06
N ALA A 248 12.55 30.87 -31.46
CA ALA A 248 12.72 32.30 -31.14
C ALA A 248 12.06 32.69 -29.79
N THR A 249 12.75 33.22 -28.79
CA THR A 249 13.86 34.17 -28.80
C THR A 249 14.71 34.07 -27.53
N SER A 250 16.01 34.33 -27.69
CA SER A 250 16.98 34.59 -26.63
C SER A 250 17.31 36.10 -26.62
N ASN A 251 17.70 36.59 -25.44
CA ASN A 251 18.42 37.84 -25.13
C ASN A 251 17.65 39.18 -25.19
N ALA A 252 17.53 39.84 -24.02
CA ALA A 252 18.30 41.04 -23.63
C ALA A 252 17.51 41.95 -22.68
N ALA A 253 18.12 42.29 -21.54
CA ALA A 253 17.84 43.51 -20.77
C ALA A 253 18.53 44.71 -21.47
N PRO A 254 18.17 46.00 -21.26
CA PRO A 254 18.33 46.67 -19.95
C PRO A 254 17.37 47.86 -19.58
N ALA A 255 17.43 48.22 -18.28
CA ALA A 255 17.44 49.56 -17.66
C ALA A 255 16.30 50.62 -17.82
N ALA A 256 15.68 50.92 -16.66
CA ALA A 256 15.68 52.20 -15.91
C ALA A 256 14.62 53.33 -16.13
N GLN A 257 14.17 53.81 -14.96
CA GLN A 257 13.74 55.18 -14.54
C GLN A 257 12.28 55.65 -14.79
N GLN A 258 11.53 55.86 -13.68
CA GLN A 258 11.06 57.15 -13.11
C GLN A 258 9.81 57.70 -13.84
N THR A 259 8.74 58.25 -13.25
CA THR A 259 8.45 58.97 -11.99
C THR A 259 6.93 59.28 -12.02
N GLY A 260 6.30 59.55 -10.87
CA GLY A 260 5.18 60.52 -10.82
C GLY A 260 3.84 60.03 -10.24
N ALA A 261 3.68 60.22 -8.94
CA ALA A 261 2.40 60.65 -8.33
C ALA A 261 2.24 62.18 -8.57
N PRO A 262 1.08 62.87 -8.37
CA PRO A 262 0.15 62.66 -7.26
C PRO A 262 -1.35 63.03 -7.44
N ALA A 263 -2.11 62.76 -6.37
CA ALA A 263 -3.13 63.61 -5.72
C ALA A 263 -4.61 63.69 -6.19
N ARG A 264 -5.47 63.37 -5.19
CA ARG A 264 -6.64 64.12 -4.64
C ARG A 264 -8.05 63.98 -5.25
N GLY A 265 -9.02 63.78 -4.33
CA GLY A 265 -10.45 64.13 -4.43
C GLY A 265 -11.34 63.10 -3.71
N ALA A 266 -11.64 63.20 -2.40
CA ALA A 266 -12.78 63.92 -1.78
C ALA A 266 -14.15 63.56 -2.43
N SER A 267 -15.00 62.73 -1.81
CA SER A 267 -15.97 63.02 -0.71
C SER A 267 -17.39 63.36 -1.19
N SER A 268 -18.38 62.51 -0.88
CA SER A 268 -19.74 62.86 -0.35
C SER A 268 -20.63 61.61 -0.36
N LYS A 269 -20.99 61.01 0.79
CA LYS A 269 -22.22 61.25 1.58
C LYS A 269 -23.54 61.27 0.78
N SER A 270 -24.39 60.28 1.03
CA SER A 270 -25.80 60.50 1.44
C SER A 270 -26.43 59.21 1.96
N ALA A 271 -27.10 59.34 3.10
CA ALA A 271 -27.94 58.35 3.75
C ALA A 271 -29.38 58.45 3.20
N THR A 272 -30.20 57.41 3.38
CA THR A 272 -31.32 57.36 4.37
C THR A 272 -32.26 56.18 4.08
N ALA A 273 -32.74 55.59 5.18
CA ALA A 273 -33.56 54.41 5.40
C ALA A 273 -34.91 54.29 4.66
N SER A 274 -35.43 53.04 4.59
CA SER A 274 -36.67 52.65 5.29
C SER A 274 -37.15 51.20 5.06
N ARG A 275 -37.54 50.57 6.18
CA ARG A 275 -38.70 49.67 6.45
C ARG A 275 -38.77 48.20 5.95
N ALA A 276 -38.66 47.32 6.95
CA ALA A 276 -39.64 46.31 7.44
C ALA A 276 -40.05 45.10 6.56
N SER A 277 -39.78 43.89 7.07
CA SER A 277 -40.82 43.00 7.61
C SER A 277 -40.24 41.80 8.34
N ALA A 278 -40.93 41.43 9.42
CA ALA A 278 -40.63 40.33 10.31
C ALA A 278 -41.25 39.01 9.80
N ALA A 279 -40.54 37.91 10.02
CA ALA A 279 -41.14 36.58 10.13
C ALA A 279 -40.33 35.75 11.12
N SER A 280 -40.94 35.49 12.28
CA SER A 280 -40.41 34.65 13.34
C SER A 280 -40.54 33.17 12.95
N ALA A 281 -39.44 32.44 12.93
CA ALA A 281 -39.44 30.98 12.92
C ALA A 281 -38.77 30.48 14.20
N SER A 282 -39.52 29.69 14.96
CA SER A 282 -39.11 29.05 16.21
C SER A 282 -38.12 27.93 15.90
N THR A 283 -36.83 28.15 16.14
CA THR A 283 -35.80 27.10 16.06
C THR A 283 -35.59 26.49 17.45
N THR A 284 -35.88 25.20 17.58
CA THR A 284 -35.53 24.39 18.76
C THR A 284 -34.02 24.34 18.98
N PRO A 285 -33.52 24.47 20.22
CA PRO A 285 -32.09 24.44 20.50
C PRO A 285 -31.53 23.02 20.33
N VAL A 286 -30.62 22.85 19.37
CA VAL A 286 -29.80 21.64 19.25
C VAL A 286 -28.71 21.72 20.33
N THR A 287 -28.75 20.80 21.29
CA THR A 287 -27.69 20.62 22.29
C THR A 287 -26.47 20.03 21.60
N VAL A 288 -25.49 20.87 21.26
CA VAL A 288 -24.19 20.44 20.75
C VAL A 288 -23.40 19.86 21.92
N THR A 289 -23.16 18.54 21.89
CA THR A 289 -22.23 17.88 22.81
C THR A 289 -20.82 18.35 22.48
N PRO A 290 -20.07 18.99 23.41
CA PRO A 290 -18.70 19.40 23.14
C PRO A 290 -17.82 18.17 22.92
N LEU A 291 -17.08 18.17 21.82
CA LEU A 291 -16.08 17.14 21.51
C LEU A 291 -15.05 17.06 22.65
N PRO A 292 -14.58 15.84 23.01
CA PRO A 292 -13.59 15.67 24.05
C PRO A 292 -12.32 16.45 23.69
N ARG A 293 -11.86 17.27 24.63
CA ARG A 293 -10.60 18.02 24.54
C ARG A 293 -9.46 16.99 24.46
N VAL A 294 -8.77 16.95 23.32
CA VAL A 294 -7.56 16.14 23.16
C VAL A 294 -6.50 16.70 24.11
N GLU A 295 -6.16 15.94 25.16
CA GLU A 295 -5.06 16.30 26.04
C GLU A 295 -3.75 16.21 25.26
N HIS A 296 -3.14 17.37 24.98
CA HIS A 296 -1.81 17.44 24.40
C HIS A 296 -0.81 16.75 25.35
N ARG A 297 -0.36 15.55 24.98
CA ARG A 297 0.79 14.92 25.63
C ARG A 297 1.98 15.88 25.49
N ARG A 298 2.48 16.37 26.62
CA ARG A 298 3.77 17.07 26.65
C ARG A 298 4.85 16.09 26.19
N TYR A 299 5.33 16.27 24.97
CA TYR A 299 6.51 15.57 24.50
C TYR A 299 7.72 16.09 25.27
N VAL A 300 8.33 15.20 26.06
CA VAL A 300 9.63 15.47 26.68
C VAL A 300 10.67 15.26 25.60
N ILE A 301 11.33 16.34 25.18
CA ILE A 301 12.47 16.27 24.25
C ILE A 301 13.57 15.46 24.95
N PRO A 302 13.98 14.30 24.41
CA PRO A 302 15.07 13.53 24.98
C PRO A 302 16.35 14.35 24.91
N GLN A 303 17.04 14.52 26.04
CA GLN A 303 18.38 15.08 26.05
C GLN A 303 19.31 14.08 25.35
N ILE A 304 19.80 14.43 24.17
CA ILE A 304 20.75 13.60 23.42
C ILE A 304 22.11 13.68 24.13
N SER A 305 22.65 12.53 24.54
CA SER A 305 23.95 12.48 25.19
C SER A 305 25.08 12.73 24.18
N SER A 306 26.25 13.15 24.67
CA SER A 306 27.46 13.27 23.85
C SER A 306 27.83 11.95 23.16
N ASP A 307 27.52 10.82 23.79
CA ASP A 307 27.78 9.49 23.27
C ASP A 307 26.82 9.12 22.12
N ASP A 308 25.54 9.51 22.25
CA ASP A 308 24.54 9.34 21.17
C ASP A 308 24.86 10.19 19.94
N LEU A 309 25.39 11.40 20.18
CA LEU A 309 25.86 12.28 19.12
C LEU A 309 27.05 11.66 18.40
N LEU A 310 28.04 11.15 19.13
CA LEU A 310 29.22 10.48 18.56
C LEU A 310 28.84 9.21 17.79
N ALA A 311 27.95 8.39 18.33
CA ALA A 311 27.41 7.20 17.66
C ALA A 311 26.67 7.57 16.35
N SER A 312 25.95 8.69 16.34
CA SER A 312 25.27 9.19 15.14
C SER A 312 26.26 9.70 14.10
N VAL A 313 27.31 10.43 14.51
CA VAL A 313 28.41 10.86 13.62
C VAL A 313 29.12 9.65 12.99
N ASN A 314 29.39 8.60 13.77
CA ASN A 314 30.05 7.40 13.26
C ASN A 314 29.17 6.63 12.26
N ARG A 315 27.85 6.56 12.51
CA ARG A 315 26.89 6.00 11.54
C ARG A 315 26.88 6.77 10.22
N ILE A 316 26.89 8.10 10.28
CA ILE A 316 26.94 8.95 9.08
C ILE A 316 28.24 8.72 8.30
N LYS A 317 29.38 8.65 8.99
CA LYS A 317 30.68 8.35 8.36
C LYS A 317 30.71 6.97 7.70
N ALA A 318 30.16 5.95 8.36
CA ALA A 318 30.09 4.59 7.82
C ALA A 318 29.15 4.52 6.60
N TRP A 319 28.00 5.19 6.67
CA TRP A 319 27.08 5.34 5.54
C TRP A 319 27.77 6.01 4.34
N TRP A 320 28.52 7.09 4.59
CA TRP A 320 29.26 7.82 3.56
C TRP A 320 30.37 6.99 2.91
N ALA A 321 31.10 6.19 3.71
CA ALA A 321 32.15 5.32 3.19
C ALA A 321 31.63 4.27 2.20
N ASN A 322 30.35 3.89 2.33
CA ASN A 322 29.68 2.94 1.44
C ASN A 322 28.95 3.61 0.26
N TYR A 323 29.08 4.94 0.10
CA TYR A 323 28.30 5.73 -0.88
C TYR A 323 29.02 5.91 -2.25
N ALA A 324 30.15 5.24 -2.48
CA ALA A 324 31.07 5.51 -3.59
C ALA A 324 30.46 5.42 -5.01
N ASP A 325 29.36 4.69 -5.18
CA ASP A 325 28.72 4.45 -6.48
C ASP A 325 27.41 5.24 -6.71
N LYS A 326 27.00 6.07 -5.76
CA LYS A 326 25.76 6.86 -5.84
C LYS A 326 26.06 8.32 -6.21
N LYS A 327 25.20 8.92 -7.06
CA LYS A 327 25.31 10.34 -7.42
C LYS A 327 25.28 11.20 -6.15
N LEU A 328 26.36 11.93 -5.90
CA LEU A 328 26.44 12.91 -4.82
C LEU A 328 25.66 14.15 -5.25
N TYR A 329 24.54 14.40 -4.58
CA TYR A 329 23.75 15.60 -4.80
C TYR A 329 24.40 16.77 -4.08
N GLN A 330 24.54 17.88 -4.78
CA GLN A 330 24.98 19.14 -4.21
C GLN A 330 23.83 19.81 -3.47
N VAL A 331 24.15 20.69 -2.53
CA VAL A 331 23.17 21.49 -1.78
C VAL A 331 22.28 22.32 -2.74
N SER A 332 22.86 22.77 -3.86
CA SER A 332 22.15 23.45 -4.96
C SER A 332 21.12 22.57 -5.67
N ASP A 333 21.30 21.25 -5.70
CA ASP A 333 20.30 20.35 -6.28
C ASP A 333 19.01 20.42 -5.46
N PHE A 334 19.08 20.73 -4.17
CA PHE A 334 17.90 20.95 -3.34
C PHE A 334 17.50 22.42 -3.26
N GLY A 335 17.82 23.24 -4.27
CA GLY A 335 17.40 24.65 -4.32
C GLY A 335 18.01 25.56 -3.24
N LEU A 336 19.04 25.10 -2.53
CA LEU A 336 19.73 25.90 -1.51
C LEU A 336 20.93 26.62 -2.13
N ALA A 337 20.94 27.96 -2.04
CA ALA A 337 22.03 28.77 -2.58
C ALA A 337 23.03 29.16 -1.49
N SER A 338 24.31 29.32 -1.85
CA SER A 338 25.34 29.82 -0.92
C SER A 338 25.03 31.22 -0.34
N ALA A 339 24.20 32.00 -1.05
CA ALA A 339 23.72 33.30 -0.57
C ALA A 339 22.78 33.18 0.63
N ASP A 340 21.99 32.10 0.73
CA ASP A 340 21.07 31.85 1.85
C ASP A 340 21.85 31.61 3.16
N TYR A 341 23.02 30.99 3.06
CA TYR A 341 23.93 30.79 4.20
C TYR A 341 24.48 32.10 4.74
N ALA A 342 24.80 33.05 3.85
CA ALA A 342 25.29 34.37 4.25
C ALA A 342 24.18 35.24 4.87
N ALA A 343 22.94 35.06 4.42
CA ALA A 343 21.78 35.80 4.93
C ALA A 343 21.34 35.31 6.32
N ASP A 344 21.25 33.99 6.53
CA ASP A 344 20.90 33.42 7.83
C ASP A 344 21.50 32.01 7.99
N ARG A 345 22.65 31.96 8.67
CA ARG A 345 23.44 30.75 8.88
C ARG A 345 22.68 29.66 9.63
N LEU A 346 21.89 30.03 10.63
CA LEU A 346 21.21 29.05 11.49
C LEU A 346 20.01 28.44 10.78
N LYS A 347 19.25 29.28 10.07
CA LYS A 347 18.16 28.83 9.19
C LYS A 347 18.66 27.96 8.04
N PHE A 348 19.79 28.32 7.44
CA PHE A 348 20.41 27.50 6.39
C PHE A 348 20.83 26.13 6.91
N LEU A 349 21.56 26.08 8.02
CA LEU A 349 21.99 24.81 8.63
C LEU A 349 20.79 23.94 9.03
N PHE A 350 19.73 24.54 9.57
CA PHE A 350 18.49 23.84 9.88
C PHE A 350 17.85 23.23 8.62
N LYS A 351 17.74 23.99 7.52
CA LYS A 351 17.26 23.47 6.22
C LYS A 351 18.10 22.29 5.73
N VAL A 352 19.43 22.37 5.83
CA VAL A 352 20.34 21.29 5.42
C VAL A 352 20.14 20.03 6.27
N VAL A 353 19.99 20.16 7.60
CA VAL A 353 19.76 19.00 8.48
C VAL A 353 18.39 18.37 8.23
N CYS A 354 17.35 19.17 8.03
CA CYS A 354 16.01 18.72 7.63
C CYS A 354 16.07 17.87 6.35
N ILE A 355 16.69 18.40 5.29
CA ILE A 355 16.83 17.71 4.01
C ILE A 355 17.71 16.45 4.16
N GLY A 356 18.82 16.55 4.88
CA GLY A 356 19.69 15.42 5.16
C GLY A 356 18.96 14.28 5.88
N ARG A 357 18.05 14.57 6.80
CA ARG A 357 17.26 13.53 7.48
C ARG A 357 16.13 12.95 6.66
N LEU A 358 15.53 13.73 5.75
CA LEU A 358 14.61 13.17 4.76
C LEU A 358 15.30 12.15 3.85
N VAL A 359 16.60 12.32 3.57
CA VAL A 359 17.35 11.48 2.61
C VAL A 359 18.08 10.29 3.27
N VAL A 360 18.45 10.35 4.55
CA VAL A 360 19.32 9.33 5.18
C VAL A 360 18.58 8.07 5.68
N HIS A 361 17.25 8.06 5.72
CA HIS A 361 16.48 6.97 6.35
C HIS A 361 15.64 6.08 5.41
N ASP A 362 15.60 6.35 4.11
CA ASP A 362 14.85 5.53 3.15
C ASP A 362 15.73 5.26 1.91
N ASP A 363 15.85 3.98 1.49
CA ASP A 363 16.55 3.58 0.25
C ASP A 363 15.75 3.92 -1.03
N LEU A 364 14.58 4.53 -0.86
CA LEU A 364 13.74 5.14 -1.88
C LEU A 364 14.01 6.65 -1.87
N SER A 365 13.96 7.45 -2.91
CA SER A 365 13.70 7.33 -4.34
C SER A 365 13.62 8.82 -4.79
N PRO A 366 13.82 9.20 -6.06
CA PRO A 366 13.64 10.55 -6.63
C PRO A 366 12.38 11.38 -6.22
N VAL A 367 11.48 10.85 -5.40
CA VAL A 367 10.25 11.47 -4.89
C VAL A 367 10.49 12.54 -3.81
N TYR A 368 11.62 12.51 -3.09
CA TYR A 368 11.93 13.56 -2.11
C TYR A 368 12.29 14.91 -2.75
N TYR A 369 12.78 14.89 -4.00
CA TYR A 369 13.14 16.10 -4.71
C TYR A 369 11.91 16.97 -5.02
N PRO A 370 10.83 16.44 -5.64
CA PRO A 370 9.57 17.17 -5.77
C PRO A 370 8.96 17.64 -4.44
N PHE A 371 9.11 16.86 -3.35
CA PHE A 371 8.60 17.24 -2.03
C PHE A 371 9.38 18.44 -1.46
N VAL A 372 10.71 18.43 -1.54
CA VAL A 372 11.55 19.54 -1.08
C VAL A 372 11.29 20.80 -1.94
N GLU A 373 11.13 20.66 -3.25
CA GLU A 373 10.72 21.77 -4.11
C GLU A 373 9.37 22.35 -3.69
N GLU A 374 8.40 21.50 -3.34
CA GLU A 374 7.07 21.96 -2.91
C GLU A 374 7.13 22.70 -1.56
N LEU A 375 7.93 22.20 -0.61
CA LEU A 375 8.20 22.91 0.65
C LEU A 375 8.83 24.28 0.42
N GLN A 376 9.70 24.41 -0.58
CA GLN A 376 10.33 25.68 -0.95
C GLN A 376 9.37 26.63 -1.65
N LYS A 377 8.59 26.14 -2.64
CA LYS A 377 7.56 26.92 -3.35
C LYS A 377 6.56 27.53 -2.37
N ARG A 378 6.15 26.76 -1.36
CA ARG A 378 5.23 27.20 -0.29
C ARG A 378 5.91 28.01 0.81
N ARG A 379 7.22 28.21 0.70
CA ARG A 379 8.05 28.92 1.68
C ARG A 379 7.88 28.37 3.10
N VAL A 380 7.66 27.06 3.23
CA VAL A 380 7.34 26.40 4.51
C VAL A 380 8.40 26.72 5.57
N PHE A 381 9.68 26.66 5.21
CA PHE A 381 10.75 27.00 6.14
C PHE A 381 10.71 28.47 6.56
N ASP A 382 10.45 29.42 5.65
CA ASP A 382 10.39 30.84 6.02
C ASP A 382 9.24 31.10 7.00
N ARG A 383 8.08 30.50 6.73
CA ARG A 383 6.87 30.62 7.55
C ARG A 383 6.99 29.90 8.88
N LEU A 384 7.64 28.73 8.88
CA LEU A 384 7.99 28.02 10.10
C LEU A 384 8.83 28.93 10.99
N PHE A 385 9.89 29.55 10.46
CA PHE A 385 10.72 30.49 11.22
C PHE A 385 9.98 31.77 11.67
N ALA A 386 8.85 32.12 11.05
CA ALA A 386 7.95 33.20 11.45
C ALA A 386 6.88 32.79 12.50
N GLU A 387 7.07 31.63 13.16
CA GLU A 387 6.21 31.10 14.24
C GLU A 387 4.81 30.63 13.80
N GLU A 388 4.61 30.37 12.50
CA GLU A 388 3.38 29.70 12.06
C GLU A 388 3.33 28.24 12.56
N SER A 389 2.13 27.75 12.86
CA SER A 389 1.97 26.43 13.42
C SER A 389 2.37 25.36 12.41
N LEU A 390 3.20 24.42 12.86
CA LEU A 390 3.68 23.32 12.05
C LEU A 390 2.52 22.50 11.45
N GLU A 391 1.46 22.30 12.23
CA GLU A 391 0.23 21.60 11.80
C GLU A 391 -0.48 22.31 10.64
N MET A 392 -0.50 23.65 10.64
CA MET A 392 -1.09 24.43 9.54
C MET A 392 -0.23 24.34 8.28
N LEU A 393 1.08 24.49 8.44
CA LEU A 393 2.03 24.40 7.33
C LEU A 393 2.06 23.00 6.71
N LEU A 394 1.98 21.95 7.53
CA LEU A 394 1.91 20.56 7.05
C LEU A 394 0.54 20.25 6.46
N GLY A 395 -0.54 20.76 7.04
CA GLY A 395 -1.88 20.65 6.47
C GLY A 395 -1.95 21.25 5.06
N GLU A 396 -1.25 22.36 4.81
CA GLU A 396 -1.14 22.94 3.46
C GLU A 396 -0.27 22.13 2.49
N VAL A 397 0.64 21.30 2.99
CA VAL A 397 1.45 20.38 2.17
C VAL A 397 0.68 19.08 1.89
N ASP A 398 -0.12 18.64 2.86
CA ASP A 398 -0.99 17.45 2.79
C ASP A 398 -2.21 17.69 1.88
N TYR A 399 -2.76 18.92 1.88
CA TYR A 399 -3.95 19.30 1.11
C TYR A 399 -3.73 19.35 -0.42
N PHE A 400 -2.49 19.32 -0.90
CA PHE A 400 -2.20 19.47 -2.33
C PHE A 400 -1.64 18.26 -3.05
N SER A 401 -1.30 17.19 -2.35
CA SER A 401 -0.56 16.16 -3.04
C SER A 401 -1.47 15.09 -3.64
N GLY A 402 -2.53 14.65 -2.93
CA GLY A 402 -3.18 13.37 -3.26
C GLY A 402 -2.17 12.22 -3.45
N ASN A 403 -0.92 12.45 -3.02
CA ASN A 403 0.26 11.75 -3.42
C ASN A 403 0.74 11.07 -2.15
N PRO A 404 0.51 9.75 -2.04
CA PRO A 404 0.80 9.02 -0.82
C PRO A 404 2.28 9.11 -0.41
N TRP A 405 3.18 9.48 -1.35
CA TRP A 405 4.59 9.70 -1.07
C TRP A 405 4.87 11.02 -0.34
N PHE A 406 4.11 12.08 -0.62
CA PHE A 406 4.25 13.37 0.07
C PHE A 406 3.68 13.30 1.48
N ALA A 407 2.57 12.58 1.66
CA ALA A 407 2.02 12.27 2.99
C ALA A 407 3.05 11.52 3.84
N ARG A 408 3.67 10.46 3.29
CA ARG A 408 4.72 9.69 4.00
C ARG A 408 5.98 10.52 4.27
N ALA A 409 6.39 11.37 3.33
CA ALA A 409 7.51 12.30 3.54
C ALA A 409 7.19 13.31 4.65
N ALA A 410 5.96 13.83 4.69
CA ALA A 410 5.48 14.71 5.74
C ALA A 410 5.44 13.99 7.10
N GLU A 411 4.94 12.75 7.17
CA GLU A 411 4.93 11.92 8.40
C GLU A 411 6.34 11.71 8.98
N ASN A 412 7.35 11.51 8.13
CA ASN A 412 8.75 11.43 8.56
C ASN A 412 9.34 12.79 8.98
N PHE A 413 8.77 13.88 8.45
CA PHE A 413 9.22 15.24 8.69
C PHE A 413 8.65 15.83 10.00
N VAL A 414 7.40 15.49 10.37
CA VAL A 414 6.70 16.04 11.54
C VAL A 414 7.47 15.83 12.86
N PRO A 415 7.97 14.62 13.19
CA PRO A 415 8.63 14.37 14.47
C PRO A 415 9.93 15.17 14.60
N PHE A 416 10.57 15.52 13.48
CA PHE A 416 11.81 16.29 13.48
C PHE A 416 11.55 17.79 13.70
N LEU A 417 10.49 18.32 13.10
CA LEU A 417 10.12 19.73 13.28
C LEU A 417 9.54 20.01 14.67
N ALA A 418 9.01 18.99 15.34
CA ALA A 418 8.60 19.05 16.75
C ALA A 418 9.78 19.10 17.75
N LEU A 419 11.04 18.98 17.28
CA LEU A 419 12.25 19.15 18.10
C LEU A 419 12.77 20.59 18.13
N ARG A 420 12.14 21.50 17.38
CA ARG A 420 12.35 22.95 17.48
C ARG A 420 11.62 23.49 18.70
#